data_AF-A0A7Y6YI29-F1
#
_entry.id   AF-A0A7Y6YI29-F1
#
_cell.length_a   1.000
_cell.length_b   1.000
_cell.length_c   1.000
_cell.angle_alpha   90.00
_cell.angle_beta   90.00
_cell.angle_gamma   90.00
#
_symmetry.space_group_name_H-M   'P 1'
#
loop_
_entity.id
_entity.type
_entity.pdbx_description
1 polymer ?
#
loop_
_entity_poly.entity_id
_entity_poly.type
_entity_poly.pdbx_seq_one_letter_code
_entity_poly.pdbx_strand_id
1 'polypeptide(L)'
;MLDKTAQDFSNIEHRAFTWVLNHHHYVKEDGSNYSRRVDYLGHFPQPDNLLNAKDLDGYTQKQIDSIAKFVNVGYFIDTYGSTYEEWRAKLNNIKESGLVYGGLEAEDASLMDALQRQGKLLIAEFSIFGAPTPMPIRRRAEDILGVHFSGWVGRYWQDLEYREGGELPEWIPQVYQEQYHKEYEFDGPGIGFFHEDGRILILPENELIHNVPILETERHIAEEMGVDAFIRYPFWFEICTPDTAVRTVSQFRVYSSSAGLTQMRALGIPTSFPAVLVKPDWKTIYLAGDFTDNPVSLTTSRFAGITSIRSLFYDNQNPEDRKKFFWEWYEPFISKVLDSYLENSQAPELPPPPRSLYDITLELTIDERFAKVNWDMVPDPRYDVALDSMAVSKDSVSYQPTLIDPTHFVKLAAFPREYHADAFIEDEGIPFASEKFNVQTGEYEVVIPCRSDSVARFILGKCNGRYKQSEVLEAR
;
A
#
# COMPACT_ATOMS: atom_id res chain seq x y z
N MET A 1 0.08 12.33 0.89
CA MET A 1 -0.11 10.95 0.43
C MET A 1 -1.30 10.91 -0.51
N LEU A 2 -1.32 9.98 -1.45
CA LEU A 2 -2.48 9.62 -2.25
C LEU A 2 -2.73 8.12 -2.10
N ASP A 3 -3.90 7.73 -1.60
CA ASP A 3 -4.28 6.33 -1.32
C ASP A 3 -5.77 6.12 -1.62
N LYS A 4 -6.05 5.16 -2.51
CA LYS A 4 -7.42 4.85 -2.94
C LYS A 4 -7.97 3.57 -2.33
N THR A 5 -7.23 2.89 -1.46
CA THR A 5 -7.52 1.58 -0.89
C THR A 5 -7.98 1.65 0.57
N ALA A 6 -8.48 2.79 1.06
CA ALA A 6 -9.02 2.88 2.42
C ALA A 6 -10.29 2.00 2.60
N GLN A 7 -10.07 0.73 2.96
CA GLN A 7 -11.07 -0.34 3.08
C GLN A 7 -11.79 -0.34 4.43
N ASP A 8 -11.31 0.42 5.41
CA ASP A 8 -11.99 0.73 6.66
C ASP A 8 -11.34 1.90 7.40
N PHE A 9 -11.88 2.16 8.58
CA PHE A 9 -11.49 3.19 9.51
C PHE A 9 -10.04 3.04 10.04
N SER A 10 -9.43 1.85 9.94
CA SER A 10 -8.13 1.53 10.56
C SER A 10 -6.92 2.13 9.82
N ASN A 11 -7.07 2.52 8.54
CA ASN A 11 -6.07 3.19 7.69
C ASN A 11 -4.65 2.61 7.89
N ILE A 12 -4.47 1.30 7.68
CA ILE A 12 -3.21 0.60 7.94
C ILE A 12 -2.09 1.07 6.99
N GLU A 13 -2.40 1.29 5.73
CA GLU A 13 -1.44 1.70 4.68
C GLU A 13 -0.68 2.99 5.04
N HIS A 14 -1.36 3.98 5.62
CA HIS A 14 -0.73 5.24 5.99
C HIS A 14 0.15 5.18 7.24
N ARG A 15 0.15 4.08 8.00
CA ARG A 15 0.74 4.03 9.35
C ARG A 15 2.24 4.22 9.31
N ALA A 16 2.93 3.47 8.47
CA ALA A 16 4.38 3.47 8.44
C ALA A 16 4.92 4.83 7.99
N PHE A 17 4.37 5.40 6.92
CA PHE A 17 4.82 6.71 6.44
C PHE A 17 4.49 7.84 7.43
N THR A 18 3.27 7.85 7.99
CA THR A 18 2.90 8.85 9.01
C THR A 18 3.77 8.72 10.26
N TRP A 19 4.15 7.50 10.63
CA TRP A 19 5.10 7.26 11.72
C TRP A 19 6.43 7.94 11.45
N VAL A 20 7.01 7.75 10.25
CA VAL A 20 8.28 8.37 9.85
C VAL A 20 8.16 9.89 9.88
N LEU A 21 7.07 10.44 9.32
CA LEU A 21 6.82 11.88 9.32
C LEU A 21 6.83 12.47 10.73
N ASN A 22 6.07 11.85 11.64
CA ASN A 22 5.90 12.35 12.99
C ASN A 22 7.13 12.10 13.88
N HIS A 23 7.84 10.99 13.70
CA HIS A 23 9.04 10.68 14.47
C HIS A 23 10.20 11.63 14.17
N HIS A 24 10.36 11.96 12.88
CA HIS A 24 11.42 12.88 12.41
C HIS A 24 10.98 14.34 12.37
N HIS A 25 9.83 14.66 12.96
CA HIS A 25 9.32 16.03 13.09
C HIS A 25 9.11 16.77 11.76
N TYR A 26 8.75 16.06 10.70
CA TYR A 26 8.20 16.70 9.50
C TYR A 26 6.80 17.20 9.82
N VAL A 27 6.59 18.51 9.73
CA VAL A 27 5.34 19.18 10.13
C VAL A 27 4.74 19.98 8.98
N LYS A 28 3.44 20.25 9.08
CA LYS A 28 2.70 21.14 8.17
C LYS A 28 3.16 22.60 8.35
N GLU A 29 2.76 23.49 7.45
CA GLU A 29 3.12 24.92 7.51
C GLU A 29 2.69 25.60 8.83
N ASP A 30 1.63 25.12 9.46
CA ASP A 30 1.13 25.61 10.75
C ASP A 30 1.87 25.00 11.96
N GLY A 31 2.87 24.14 11.73
CA GLY A 31 3.65 23.45 12.75
C GLY A 31 2.99 22.22 13.37
N SER A 32 1.79 21.82 12.90
CA SER A 32 1.12 20.62 13.39
C SER A 32 1.60 19.33 12.70
N ASN A 33 1.47 18.21 13.42
CA ASN A 33 1.83 16.88 12.94
C ASN A 33 0.90 16.40 11.81
N TYR A 34 1.38 15.41 11.05
CA TYR A 34 0.57 14.72 10.06
C TYR A 34 -0.35 13.68 10.71
N SER A 35 -1.59 13.63 10.25
CA SER A 35 -2.57 12.62 10.64
C SER A 35 -2.84 11.65 9.49
N ARG A 36 -2.57 10.37 9.73
CA ARG A 36 -2.85 9.27 8.78
C ARG A 36 -4.32 9.17 8.36
N ARG A 37 -5.22 9.79 9.14
CA ARG A 37 -6.68 9.70 8.96
C ARG A 37 -7.23 10.73 7.99
N VAL A 38 -6.54 11.85 7.77
CA VAL A 38 -7.08 13.01 7.03
C VAL A 38 -6.08 13.71 6.12
N ASP A 39 -4.77 13.54 6.36
CA ASP A 39 -3.70 14.20 5.59
C ASP A 39 -3.28 13.37 4.37
N TYR A 40 -4.28 12.89 3.62
CA TYR A 40 -4.12 12.23 2.33
C TYR A 40 -5.21 12.64 1.34
N LEU A 41 -4.99 12.27 0.07
CA LEU A 41 -5.97 12.33 -1.01
C LEU A 41 -6.44 10.91 -1.34
N GLY A 42 -7.73 10.71 -1.57
CA GLY A 42 -8.31 9.44 -1.99
C GLY A 42 -9.58 9.08 -1.23
N HIS A 43 -9.74 7.83 -0.83
CA HIS A 43 -11.04 7.31 -0.35
C HIS A 43 -11.31 7.62 1.13
N PHE A 44 -12.47 8.20 1.46
CA PHE A 44 -12.88 8.54 2.83
C PHE A 44 -14.30 8.03 3.14
N PRO A 45 -14.50 6.70 3.17
CA PRO A 45 -15.83 6.10 3.28
C PRO A 45 -16.51 6.54 4.58
N GLN A 46 -17.74 7.01 4.46
CA GLN A 46 -18.61 7.35 5.59
C GLN A 46 -19.72 6.31 5.74
N PRO A 47 -20.20 6.04 6.96
CA PRO A 47 -21.29 5.10 7.19
C PRO A 47 -22.56 5.35 6.34
N ASP A 48 -22.84 6.61 5.98
CA ASP A 48 -23.97 7.03 5.14
C ASP A 48 -23.58 7.33 3.68
N ASN A 49 -22.29 7.33 3.35
CA ASN A 49 -21.79 7.55 2.00
C ASN A 49 -20.45 6.85 1.75
N LEU A 50 -20.51 5.69 1.10
CA LEU A 50 -19.33 4.90 0.71
C LEU A 50 -18.59 5.47 -0.51
N LEU A 51 -19.12 6.50 -1.18
CA LEU A 51 -18.47 7.16 -2.32
C LEU A 51 -17.77 8.47 -1.91
N ASN A 52 -17.72 8.77 -0.61
CA ASN A 52 -17.05 9.97 -0.16
C ASN A 52 -15.55 9.83 -0.37
N ALA A 53 -15.00 10.61 -1.30
CA ALA A 53 -13.58 10.69 -1.60
C ALA A 53 -13.13 12.16 -1.56
N LYS A 54 -11.85 12.36 -1.23
CA LYS A 54 -11.14 13.63 -1.32
C LYS A 54 -9.96 13.40 -2.25
N ASP A 55 -10.24 13.25 -3.53
CA ASP A 55 -9.25 12.93 -4.55
C ASP A 55 -9.06 14.09 -5.54
N LEU A 56 -8.52 13.77 -6.71
CA LEU A 56 -8.20 14.73 -7.75
C LEU A 56 -9.25 14.76 -8.87
N ASP A 57 -10.38 14.03 -8.75
CA ASP A 57 -11.38 13.96 -9.82
C ASP A 57 -11.90 15.37 -10.17
N GLY A 58 -11.97 15.65 -11.47
CA GLY A 58 -12.39 16.94 -12.00
C GLY A 58 -11.39 18.10 -11.80
N TYR A 59 -10.19 17.87 -11.26
CA TYR A 59 -9.18 18.93 -11.17
C TYR A 59 -8.57 19.27 -12.54
N THR A 60 -8.49 20.57 -12.81
CA THR A 60 -7.78 21.08 -14.00
C THR A 60 -6.27 20.97 -13.84
N GLN A 61 -5.53 20.94 -14.96
CA GLN A 61 -4.07 20.93 -14.92
C GLN A 61 -3.47 22.08 -14.10
N LYS A 62 -4.09 23.27 -14.12
CA LYS A 62 -3.63 24.41 -13.30
C LYS A 62 -3.75 24.15 -11.80
N GLN A 63 -4.82 23.46 -11.37
CA GLN A 63 -4.99 23.08 -9.97
C GLN A 63 -3.98 22.01 -9.57
N ILE A 64 -3.77 21.00 -10.41
CA ILE A 64 -2.75 19.96 -10.21
C ILE A 64 -1.35 20.59 -10.10
N ASP A 65 -0.98 21.50 -11.01
CA ASP A 65 0.30 22.20 -10.97
C ASP A 65 0.45 23.03 -9.68
N SER A 66 -0.64 23.62 -9.17
CA SER A 66 -0.65 24.35 -7.90
C SER A 66 -0.43 23.42 -6.70
N ILE A 67 -1.00 22.22 -6.72
CA ILE A 67 -0.79 21.20 -5.68
C ILE A 67 0.68 20.78 -5.69
N ALA A 68 1.22 20.39 -6.85
CA ALA A 68 2.62 20.01 -7.00
C ALA A 68 3.59 21.12 -6.56
N LYS A 69 3.22 22.40 -6.79
CA LYS A 69 4.01 23.53 -6.32
C LYS A 69 4.01 23.64 -4.80
N PHE A 70 2.85 23.45 -4.17
CA PHE A 70 2.64 23.56 -2.73
C PHE A 70 3.35 22.44 -1.96
N VAL A 71 3.24 21.19 -2.42
CA VAL A 71 3.84 20.06 -1.70
C VAL A 71 5.34 19.93 -1.96
N ASN A 72 6.05 19.38 -0.98
CA ASN A 72 7.46 18.99 -1.12
C ASN A 72 7.60 17.58 -1.69
N VAL A 73 6.75 16.66 -1.25
CA VAL A 73 6.81 15.23 -1.57
C VAL A 73 5.42 14.74 -1.96
N GLY A 74 5.33 13.98 -3.04
CA GLY A 74 4.15 13.17 -3.37
C GLY A 74 4.46 11.70 -3.17
N TYR A 75 3.68 11.04 -2.31
CA TYR A 75 3.76 9.59 -2.10
C TYR A 75 2.41 8.97 -2.48
N PHE A 76 2.41 8.14 -3.51
CA PHE A 76 1.28 7.36 -4.00
C PHE A 76 1.35 5.95 -3.39
N ILE A 77 0.43 5.68 -2.47
CA ILE A 77 0.37 4.52 -1.58
C ILE A 77 -0.93 3.79 -1.90
N ASP A 78 -0.85 2.63 -2.55
CA ASP A 78 -1.98 1.75 -2.92
C ASP A 78 -3.18 2.42 -3.64
N THR A 79 -3.45 1.98 -4.87
CA THR A 79 -4.65 2.38 -5.60
C THR A 79 -5.58 1.22 -5.97
N TYR A 80 -5.43 0.04 -5.39
CA TYR A 80 -6.32 -1.11 -5.63
C TYR A 80 -7.80 -0.76 -5.45
N GLY A 81 -8.12 0.06 -4.46
CA GLY A 81 -9.50 0.43 -4.18
C GLY A 81 -10.17 -0.37 -3.09
N SER A 82 -11.49 -0.28 -3.06
CA SER A 82 -12.36 -1.07 -2.18
C SER A 82 -13.53 -1.65 -2.98
N THR A 83 -13.96 -2.85 -2.63
CA THR A 83 -15.11 -3.52 -3.26
C THR A 83 -16.34 -3.54 -2.36
N TYR A 84 -17.53 -3.66 -2.94
CA TYR A 84 -18.78 -3.74 -2.18
C TYR A 84 -18.84 -4.99 -1.32
N GLU A 85 -18.20 -6.08 -1.76
CA GLU A 85 -18.06 -7.35 -1.07
C GLU A 85 -17.30 -7.20 0.26
N GLU A 86 -16.15 -6.50 0.22
CA GLU A 86 -15.38 -6.15 1.42
C GLU A 86 -16.22 -5.34 2.41
N TRP A 87 -17.00 -4.39 1.90
CA TRP A 87 -17.90 -3.57 2.73
C TRP A 87 -19.11 -4.34 3.23
N ARG A 88 -19.61 -5.35 2.52
CA ARG A 88 -20.77 -6.16 2.93
C ARG A 88 -20.48 -6.98 4.19
N ALA A 89 -19.22 -7.40 4.38
CA ALA A 89 -18.77 -8.04 5.61
C ALA A 89 -18.76 -7.07 6.81
N LYS A 90 -18.53 -5.77 6.55
CA LYS A 90 -18.44 -4.71 7.57
C LYS A 90 -19.78 -3.98 7.81
N LEU A 91 -20.69 -3.98 6.83
CA LEU A 91 -21.95 -3.26 6.82
C LEU A 91 -23.12 -4.15 6.35
N ASN A 92 -24.10 -4.35 7.24
CA ASN A 92 -25.35 -5.02 6.89
C ASN A 92 -26.12 -4.21 5.82
N ASN A 93 -26.59 -4.91 4.77
CA ASN A 93 -27.52 -4.44 3.70
C ASN A 93 -26.93 -3.72 2.47
N ILE A 94 -25.67 -3.94 2.12
CA ILE A 94 -25.16 -3.56 0.79
C ILE A 94 -25.65 -4.61 -0.23
N LYS A 95 -26.40 -4.15 -1.25
CA LYS A 95 -26.98 -5.00 -2.31
C LYS A 95 -26.18 -4.99 -3.61
N GLU A 96 -25.24 -4.06 -3.74
CA GLU A 96 -24.39 -3.88 -4.92
C GLU A 96 -23.15 -4.78 -4.81
N SER A 97 -22.54 -5.09 -5.96
CA SER A 97 -21.36 -5.95 -6.11
C SER A 97 -20.34 -5.25 -7.01
N GLY A 98 -19.05 -5.41 -6.75
CA GLY A 98 -17.98 -4.82 -7.56
C GLY A 98 -17.27 -3.63 -6.93
N LEU A 99 -16.46 -2.93 -7.74
CA LEU A 99 -15.63 -1.81 -7.28
C LEU A 99 -16.48 -0.65 -6.75
N VAL A 100 -16.18 -0.18 -5.54
CA VAL A 100 -16.75 1.04 -4.95
C VAL A 100 -15.94 2.26 -5.41
N TYR A 101 -14.62 2.17 -5.28
CA TYR A 101 -13.67 3.23 -5.56
C TYR A 101 -12.28 2.61 -5.73
N GLY A 102 -11.44 3.12 -6.63
CA GLY A 102 -10.10 2.58 -6.86
C GLY A 102 -9.55 2.88 -8.24
N GLY A 103 -8.28 2.57 -8.42
CA GLY A 103 -7.50 2.70 -9.65
C GLY A 103 -6.91 4.09 -9.81
N LEU A 104 -5.73 4.15 -10.42
CA LEU A 104 -5.18 5.42 -10.87
C LEU A 104 -6.09 6.06 -11.92
N GLU A 105 -6.28 7.35 -11.77
CA GLU A 105 -6.99 8.22 -12.70
C GLU A 105 -6.03 9.12 -13.46
N ALA A 106 -6.54 9.82 -14.47
CA ALA A 106 -5.72 10.67 -15.33
C ALA A 106 -5.10 11.83 -14.56
N GLU A 107 -5.80 12.34 -13.56
CA GLU A 107 -5.42 13.43 -12.69
C GLU A 107 -4.29 13.01 -11.72
N ASP A 108 -4.32 11.76 -11.23
CA ASP A 108 -3.24 11.20 -10.39
C ASP A 108 -1.94 11.10 -11.17
N ALA A 109 -1.99 10.54 -12.38
CA ALA A 109 -0.83 10.49 -13.28
C ALA A 109 -0.36 11.90 -13.68
N SER A 110 -1.28 12.86 -13.77
CA SER A 110 -0.92 14.26 -14.05
C SER A 110 -0.25 14.93 -12.85
N LEU A 111 -0.59 14.55 -11.62
CA LEU A 111 0.12 14.99 -10.42
C LEU A 111 1.52 14.38 -10.36
N MET A 112 1.69 13.08 -10.67
CA MET A 112 3.02 12.45 -10.76
C MET A 112 3.92 13.21 -11.76
N ASP A 113 3.40 13.49 -12.96
CA ASP A 113 4.12 14.26 -13.98
C ASP A 113 4.44 15.69 -13.49
N ALA A 114 3.48 16.38 -12.84
CA ALA A 114 3.70 17.71 -12.31
C ALA A 114 4.78 17.75 -11.21
N LEU A 115 4.82 16.76 -10.32
CA LEU A 115 5.86 16.64 -9.30
C LEU A 115 7.24 16.45 -9.95
N GLN A 116 7.35 15.53 -10.90
CA GLN A 116 8.59 15.27 -11.63
C GLN A 116 9.08 16.50 -12.40
N ARG A 117 8.19 17.16 -13.17
CA ARG A 117 8.52 18.40 -13.91
C ARG A 117 8.97 19.54 -13.01
N GLN A 118 8.45 19.62 -11.79
CA GLN A 118 8.81 20.64 -10.81
C GLN A 118 10.00 20.22 -9.92
N GLY A 119 10.63 19.07 -10.19
CA GLY A 119 11.77 18.57 -9.44
C GLY A 119 11.45 18.25 -7.98
N LYS A 120 10.20 17.90 -7.70
CA LYS A 120 9.70 17.45 -6.39
C LYS A 120 9.99 15.96 -6.22
N LEU A 121 10.05 15.51 -4.98
CA LEU A 121 10.19 14.09 -4.68
C LEU A 121 8.86 13.37 -4.96
N LEU A 122 8.92 12.37 -5.83
CA LEU A 122 7.84 11.45 -6.18
C LEU A 122 8.23 10.05 -5.70
N ILE A 123 7.44 9.50 -4.79
CA ILE A 123 7.51 8.11 -4.36
C ILE A 123 6.19 7.45 -4.77
N ALA A 124 6.27 6.27 -5.34
CA ALA A 124 5.12 5.42 -5.63
C ALA A 124 5.46 3.99 -5.22
N GLU A 125 4.46 3.21 -4.86
CA GLU A 125 4.69 1.81 -4.49
C GLU A 125 3.66 0.86 -5.09
N PHE A 126 3.84 -0.42 -4.76
CA PHE A 126 2.97 -1.53 -5.12
C PHE A 126 1.49 -1.16 -5.14
N SER A 127 0.75 -1.86 -6.02
CA SER A 127 -0.70 -1.74 -6.14
C SER A 127 -1.21 -0.46 -6.83
N ILE A 128 -0.40 0.09 -7.77
CA ILE A 128 -0.83 1.21 -8.61
C ILE A 128 -1.10 0.85 -10.08
N PHE A 129 -0.53 -0.25 -10.56
CA PHE A 129 -0.63 -0.65 -11.96
C PHE A 129 -1.73 -1.66 -12.26
N GLY A 130 -1.99 -2.58 -11.33
CA GLY A 130 -2.98 -3.64 -11.48
C GLY A 130 -4.41 -3.12 -11.62
N ALA A 131 -5.34 -4.03 -11.91
CA ALA A 131 -6.77 -3.70 -11.84
C ALA A 131 -7.09 -3.09 -10.46
N PRO A 132 -7.91 -2.04 -10.39
CA PRO A 132 -8.79 -1.52 -11.44
C PRO A 132 -8.22 -0.37 -12.29
N THR A 133 -6.90 -0.10 -12.25
CA THR A 133 -6.28 0.97 -13.05
C THR A 133 -6.45 0.73 -14.56
N PRO A 134 -7.03 1.69 -15.33
CA PRO A 134 -7.18 1.52 -16.78
C PRO A 134 -5.82 1.47 -17.50
N MET A 135 -5.68 0.58 -18.48
CA MET A 135 -4.42 0.37 -19.21
C MET A 135 -3.77 1.66 -19.78
N PRO A 136 -4.50 2.64 -20.35
CA PRO A 136 -3.88 3.91 -20.76
C PRO A 136 -3.27 4.72 -19.61
N ILE A 137 -3.87 4.66 -18.42
CA ILE A 137 -3.37 5.34 -17.22
C ILE A 137 -2.19 4.59 -16.64
N ARG A 138 -2.27 3.25 -16.56
CA ARG A 138 -1.13 2.39 -16.18
C ARG A 138 0.10 2.70 -17.03
N ARG A 139 0.00 2.66 -18.35
CA ARG A 139 1.14 2.94 -19.26
C ARG A 139 1.75 4.31 -19.01
N ARG A 140 0.90 5.33 -18.78
CA ARG A 140 1.37 6.66 -18.45
C ARG A 140 2.12 6.70 -17.12
N ALA A 141 1.63 6.02 -16.09
CA ALA A 141 2.31 5.91 -14.79
C ALA A 141 3.62 5.13 -14.91
N GLU A 142 3.63 4.01 -15.63
CA GLU A 142 4.81 3.22 -15.99
C GLU A 142 5.88 4.09 -16.67
N ASP A 143 5.51 4.91 -17.67
CA ASP A 143 6.41 5.84 -18.35
C ASP A 143 6.97 6.93 -17.42
N ILE A 144 6.12 7.50 -16.55
CA ILE A 144 6.55 8.54 -15.58
C ILE A 144 7.55 7.98 -14.58
N LEU A 145 7.33 6.75 -14.12
CA LEU A 145 8.17 6.07 -13.13
C LEU A 145 9.40 5.40 -13.78
N GLY A 146 9.31 5.07 -15.07
CA GLY A 146 10.31 4.31 -15.83
C GLY A 146 10.35 2.83 -15.41
N VAL A 147 9.18 2.24 -15.16
CA VAL A 147 9.02 0.86 -14.70
C VAL A 147 7.93 0.19 -15.54
N HIS A 148 8.07 -1.12 -15.78
CA HIS A 148 7.04 -1.92 -16.46
C HIS A 148 6.61 -3.07 -15.58
N PHE A 149 5.33 -3.09 -15.20
CA PHE A 149 4.75 -4.17 -14.42
C PHE A 149 4.51 -5.39 -15.31
N SER A 150 5.01 -6.56 -14.89
CA SER A 150 4.90 -7.79 -15.67
C SER A 150 3.52 -8.45 -15.63
N GLY A 151 2.63 -7.98 -14.75
CA GLY A 151 1.36 -8.65 -14.44
C GLY A 151 1.46 -9.62 -13.25
N TRP A 152 2.67 -10.00 -12.82
CA TRP A 152 2.87 -10.90 -11.68
C TRP A 152 2.99 -10.17 -10.35
N VAL A 153 2.17 -10.57 -9.38
CA VAL A 153 2.34 -10.27 -7.96
C VAL A 153 2.66 -11.56 -7.19
N GLY A 154 3.17 -11.43 -5.98
CA GLY A 154 3.37 -12.57 -5.10
C GLY A 154 3.42 -12.19 -3.63
N ARG A 155 3.27 -13.20 -2.77
CA ARG A 155 3.29 -13.06 -1.31
C ARG A 155 3.70 -14.37 -0.66
N TYR A 156 4.32 -14.26 0.51
CA TYR A 156 4.59 -15.40 1.39
C TYR A 156 3.43 -15.63 2.37
N TRP A 157 3.15 -16.89 2.66
CA TRP A 157 2.26 -17.34 3.73
C TRP A 157 3.01 -18.29 4.65
N GLN A 158 2.80 -18.15 5.97
CA GLN A 158 3.29 -19.11 6.96
C GLN A 158 2.55 -20.45 6.90
N ASP A 159 1.29 -20.45 6.46
CA ASP A 159 0.49 -21.65 6.27
C ASP A 159 -0.32 -21.53 4.97
N LEU A 160 -0.03 -22.40 3.99
CA LEU A 160 -0.76 -22.54 2.75
C LEU A 160 -2.03 -23.38 2.91
N GLU A 161 -2.33 -23.92 4.10
CA GLU A 161 -3.58 -24.64 4.32
C GLU A 161 -4.78 -23.67 4.21
N TYR A 162 -5.70 -23.96 3.29
CA TYR A 162 -6.95 -23.22 3.19
C TYR A 162 -7.86 -23.53 4.38
N ARG A 163 -8.25 -22.48 5.10
CA ARG A 163 -9.26 -22.53 6.16
C ARG A 163 -10.27 -21.42 5.94
N GLU A 164 -11.56 -21.74 6.05
CA GLU A 164 -12.63 -20.76 5.91
C GLU A 164 -12.44 -19.60 6.90
N GLY A 165 -12.33 -18.38 6.39
CA GLY A 165 -12.04 -17.18 7.19
C GLY A 165 -10.57 -17.03 7.64
N GLY A 166 -9.65 -17.85 7.12
CA GLY A 166 -8.21 -17.71 7.32
C GLY A 166 -7.57 -16.61 6.45
N GLU A 167 -6.25 -16.45 6.57
CA GLU A 167 -5.50 -15.44 5.81
C GLU A 167 -5.31 -15.77 4.33
N LEU A 168 -5.40 -17.05 3.96
CA LEU A 168 -5.33 -17.49 2.57
C LEU A 168 -6.72 -17.33 1.91
N PRO A 169 -6.86 -16.48 0.87
CA PRO A 169 -8.15 -16.28 0.20
C PRO A 169 -8.70 -17.55 -0.46
N GLU A 170 -10.02 -17.71 -0.45
CA GLU A 170 -10.74 -18.86 -1.06
C GLU A 170 -10.49 -19.03 -2.56
N TRP A 171 -10.23 -17.93 -3.27
CA TRP A 171 -9.97 -17.99 -4.71
C TRP A 171 -8.65 -18.71 -5.05
N ILE A 172 -7.67 -18.78 -4.13
CA ILE A 172 -6.36 -19.41 -4.40
C ILE A 172 -6.52 -20.91 -4.68
N PRO A 173 -7.15 -21.72 -3.81
CA PRO A 173 -7.43 -23.12 -4.10
C PRO A 173 -8.23 -23.33 -5.38
N GLN A 174 -9.24 -22.49 -5.65
CA GLN A 174 -10.10 -22.60 -6.81
C GLN A 174 -9.30 -22.43 -8.11
N VAL A 175 -8.55 -21.31 -8.23
CA VAL A 175 -7.72 -21.01 -9.41
C VAL A 175 -6.62 -22.07 -9.60
N TYR A 176 -6.02 -22.55 -8.51
CA TYR A 176 -5.02 -23.62 -8.60
C TYR A 176 -5.61 -24.92 -9.17
N GLN A 177 -6.76 -25.35 -8.66
CA GLN A 177 -7.44 -26.57 -9.12
C GLN A 177 -7.86 -26.47 -10.59
N GLU A 178 -8.34 -25.30 -11.00
CA GLU A 178 -8.71 -25.01 -12.38
C GLU A 178 -7.50 -25.06 -13.32
N GLN A 179 -6.38 -24.42 -12.95
CA GLN A 179 -5.20 -24.37 -13.80
C GLN A 179 -4.47 -25.71 -13.91
N TYR A 180 -4.32 -26.45 -12.80
CA TYR A 180 -3.50 -27.66 -12.77
C TYR A 180 -4.29 -28.97 -12.85
N HIS A 181 -5.62 -28.91 -12.78
CA HIS A 181 -6.50 -30.08 -12.72
C HIS A 181 -6.10 -31.07 -11.61
N LYS A 182 -5.70 -30.54 -10.45
CA LYS A 182 -5.24 -31.27 -9.27
C LYS A 182 -5.92 -30.71 -8.03
N GLU A 183 -6.15 -31.57 -7.04
CA GLU A 183 -6.61 -31.12 -5.72
C GLU A 183 -5.60 -30.16 -5.08
N TYR A 184 -6.12 -29.23 -4.27
CA TYR A 184 -5.30 -28.28 -3.52
C TYR A 184 -4.98 -28.91 -2.17
N GLU A 185 -3.76 -29.41 -2.03
CA GLU A 185 -3.29 -30.16 -0.86
C GLU A 185 -2.00 -29.55 -0.31
N PHE A 186 -1.92 -28.22 -0.26
CA PHE A 186 -0.78 -27.52 0.33
C PHE A 186 -1.03 -27.22 1.81
N ASP A 187 0.03 -27.32 2.60
CA ASP A 187 0.10 -26.90 3.99
C ASP A 187 1.47 -26.25 4.27
N GLY A 188 1.60 -25.60 5.42
CA GLY A 188 2.87 -25.03 5.86
C GLY A 188 3.35 -23.86 5.00
N PRO A 189 4.61 -23.43 5.17
CA PRO A 189 5.06 -22.17 4.60
C PRO A 189 5.30 -22.26 3.10
N GLY A 190 5.06 -21.16 2.38
CA GLY A 190 5.36 -21.09 0.95
C GLY A 190 5.06 -19.74 0.32
N ILE A 191 5.31 -19.64 -0.98
CA ILE A 191 5.15 -18.41 -1.77
C ILE A 191 4.12 -18.66 -2.88
N GLY A 192 3.11 -17.79 -2.96
CA GLY A 192 2.20 -17.74 -4.10
C GLY A 192 2.59 -16.63 -5.07
N PHE A 193 2.50 -16.90 -6.37
CA PHE A 193 2.56 -15.92 -7.44
C PHE A 193 1.26 -15.95 -8.24
N PHE A 194 0.77 -14.77 -8.60
CA PHE A 194 -0.51 -14.58 -9.26
C PHE A 194 -0.35 -13.58 -10.37
N HIS A 195 -0.80 -13.94 -11.56
CA HIS A 195 -0.75 -13.08 -12.73
C HIS A 195 -2.12 -12.47 -12.99
N GLU A 196 -2.15 -11.24 -13.49
CA GLU A 196 -3.39 -10.51 -13.83
C GLU A 196 -4.29 -11.19 -14.88
N ASP A 197 -3.78 -12.20 -15.60
CA ASP A 197 -4.54 -13.02 -16.55
C ASP A 197 -5.12 -14.31 -15.92
N GLY A 198 -5.01 -14.47 -14.61
CA GLY A 198 -5.53 -15.62 -13.87
C GLY A 198 -4.53 -16.76 -13.65
N ARG A 199 -3.30 -16.66 -14.17
CA ARG A 199 -2.28 -17.69 -13.90
C ARG A 199 -1.79 -17.68 -12.45
N ILE A 200 -1.51 -18.87 -11.91
CA ILE A 200 -1.04 -19.07 -10.54
C ILE A 200 0.16 -20.01 -10.44
N LEU A 201 1.08 -19.72 -9.52
CA LEU A 201 2.14 -20.64 -9.08
C LEU A 201 2.19 -20.66 -7.56
N ILE A 202 2.13 -21.86 -6.96
CA ILE A 202 2.35 -22.06 -5.53
C ILE A 202 3.67 -22.81 -5.37
N LEU A 203 4.62 -22.21 -4.66
CA LEU A 203 5.88 -22.82 -4.25
C LEU A 203 5.82 -23.18 -2.77
N PRO A 204 5.50 -24.43 -2.40
CA PRO A 204 5.57 -24.89 -1.02
C PRO A 204 7.02 -24.97 -0.50
N GLU A 205 7.20 -25.14 0.82
CA GLU A 205 8.49 -25.19 1.51
C GLU A 205 9.52 -26.12 0.83
N ASN A 206 9.13 -27.31 0.40
CA ASN A 206 10.03 -28.27 -0.25
C ASN A 206 10.53 -27.82 -1.64
N GLU A 207 9.93 -26.77 -2.21
CA GLU A 207 10.36 -26.10 -3.44
C GLU A 207 11.21 -24.85 -3.20
N LEU A 208 11.48 -24.54 -1.94
CA LEU A 208 12.22 -23.36 -1.49
C LEU A 208 13.47 -23.78 -0.70
N ILE A 209 14.52 -22.98 -0.81
CA ILE A 209 15.72 -23.02 0.05
C ILE A 209 15.51 -22.07 1.24
N HIS A 210 14.86 -20.93 0.97
CA HIS A 210 14.37 -20.00 1.99
C HIS A 210 12.89 -19.72 1.74
N ASN A 211 12.06 -19.95 2.76
CA ASN A 211 10.61 -19.87 2.62
C ASN A 211 10.13 -18.44 2.34
N VAL A 212 10.84 -17.44 2.87
CA VAL A 212 10.50 -16.03 2.72
C VAL A 212 11.40 -15.37 1.67
N PRO A 213 10.87 -14.54 0.76
CA PRO A 213 11.68 -13.70 -0.09
C PRO A 213 12.66 -12.83 0.72
N ILE A 214 13.85 -12.63 0.18
CA ILE A 214 14.85 -11.73 0.76
C ILE A 214 14.90 -10.47 -0.08
N LEU A 215 14.73 -9.31 0.55
CA LEU A 215 15.08 -8.03 -0.01
C LEU A 215 16.59 -7.83 0.13
N GLU A 216 17.27 -7.71 -1.00
CA GLU A 216 18.72 -7.48 -1.10
C GLU A 216 18.98 -6.06 -1.58
N THR A 217 19.58 -5.23 -0.73
CA THR A 217 20.01 -3.87 -1.08
C THR A 217 21.48 -3.87 -1.45
N GLU A 218 21.85 -3.12 -2.50
CA GLU A 218 23.24 -2.93 -2.89
C GLU A 218 24.07 -2.40 -1.70
N ARG A 219 25.21 -3.04 -1.42
CA ARG A 219 25.96 -2.81 -0.16
C ARG A 219 26.27 -1.33 0.13
N HIS A 220 26.70 -0.58 -0.88
CA HIS A 220 27.01 0.84 -0.70
C HIS A 220 25.76 1.69 -0.42
N ILE A 221 24.62 1.36 -1.05
CA ILE A 221 23.33 1.98 -0.75
C ILE A 221 22.87 1.60 0.66
N ALA A 222 23.06 0.34 1.06
CA ALA A 222 22.70 -0.12 2.40
C ALA A 222 23.48 0.66 3.49
N GLU A 223 24.78 0.84 3.28
CA GLU A 223 25.65 1.62 4.16
C GLU A 223 25.27 3.12 4.18
N GLU A 224 24.95 3.70 3.02
CA GLU A 224 24.55 5.11 2.89
C GLU A 224 23.18 5.40 3.53
N MET A 225 22.23 4.48 3.36
CA MET A 225 20.87 4.57 3.88
C MET A 225 20.74 4.09 5.32
N GLY A 226 21.75 3.42 5.87
CA GLY A 226 21.71 2.84 7.21
C GLY A 226 20.71 1.70 7.35
N VAL A 227 20.49 0.93 6.27
CA VAL A 227 19.55 -0.21 6.23
C VAL A 227 20.30 -1.54 6.25
N ASP A 228 19.62 -2.60 6.68
CA ASP A 228 20.12 -3.96 6.49
C ASP A 228 20.22 -4.30 4.99
N ALA A 229 21.41 -4.75 4.56
CA ALA A 229 21.62 -5.14 3.16
C ALA A 229 20.80 -6.38 2.74
N PHE A 230 20.40 -7.21 3.71
CA PHE A 230 19.61 -8.42 3.51
C PHE A 230 18.53 -8.50 4.58
N ILE A 231 17.26 -8.46 4.17
CA ILE A 231 16.14 -8.56 5.10
C ILE A 231 15.03 -9.43 4.53
N ARG A 232 14.36 -10.20 5.37
CA ARG A 232 13.17 -10.97 4.95
C ARG A 232 12.04 -10.02 4.62
N TYR A 233 11.34 -10.28 3.53
CA TYR A 233 10.15 -9.54 3.13
C TYR A 233 8.99 -10.51 2.88
N PRO A 234 8.10 -10.72 3.87
CA PRO A 234 7.03 -11.72 3.80
C PRO A 234 5.77 -11.26 3.09
N PHE A 235 5.69 -10.00 2.64
CA PHE A 235 4.44 -9.39 2.21
C PHE A 235 4.32 -9.25 0.70
N TRP A 236 3.28 -8.57 0.24
CA TRP A 236 2.97 -8.43 -1.19
C TRP A 236 4.08 -7.72 -1.95
N PHE A 237 4.47 -8.29 -3.07
CA PHE A 237 5.41 -7.72 -4.02
C PHE A 237 4.90 -7.89 -5.45
N GLU A 238 5.41 -7.06 -6.35
CA GLU A 238 5.18 -7.19 -7.78
C GLU A 238 6.48 -7.34 -8.55
N ILE A 239 6.39 -7.99 -9.71
CA ILE A 239 7.54 -8.21 -10.58
C ILE A 239 7.53 -7.14 -11.67
N CYS A 240 8.50 -6.24 -11.60
CA CYS A 240 8.69 -5.17 -12.56
C CYS A 240 9.99 -5.34 -13.36
N THR A 241 10.10 -4.60 -14.46
CA THR A 241 11.35 -4.38 -15.17
C THR A 241 11.65 -2.89 -15.28
N PRO A 242 12.90 -2.45 -15.08
CA PRO A 242 13.27 -1.04 -15.21
C PRO A 242 13.46 -0.63 -16.66
N ASP A 243 13.18 0.64 -16.95
CA ASP A 243 13.73 1.32 -18.11
C ASP A 243 15.25 1.47 -18.02
N THR A 244 15.90 1.71 -19.17
CA THR A 244 17.37 1.84 -19.24
C THR A 244 17.95 2.95 -18.36
N ALA A 245 17.17 4.00 -18.09
CA ALA A 245 17.57 5.13 -17.26
C ALA A 245 17.29 4.92 -15.76
N VAL A 246 16.50 3.90 -15.40
CA VAL A 246 16.11 3.61 -14.02
C VAL A 246 17.05 2.58 -13.42
N ARG A 247 17.45 2.81 -12.17
CA ARG A 247 18.35 1.94 -11.44
C ARG A 247 17.59 1.11 -10.42
N THR A 248 17.82 -0.19 -10.39
CA THR A 248 17.45 -1.04 -9.27
C THR A 248 18.49 -0.91 -8.15
N VAL A 249 18.09 -0.41 -6.97
CA VAL A 249 18.97 -0.29 -5.77
C VAL A 249 18.74 -1.40 -4.76
N SER A 250 17.55 -2.01 -4.79
CA SER A 250 17.21 -3.22 -4.04
C SER A 250 16.41 -4.16 -4.92
N GLN A 251 16.56 -5.47 -4.70
CA GLN A 251 15.87 -6.53 -5.42
C GLN A 251 15.25 -7.53 -4.45
N PHE A 252 14.12 -8.11 -4.81
CA PHE A 252 13.64 -9.32 -4.19
C PHE A 252 14.39 -10.51 -4.75
N ARG A 253 14.73 -11.46 -3.88
CA ARG A 253 15.26 -12.77 -4.25
C ARG A 253 14.42 -13.88 -3.66
N VAL A 254 13.96 -14.76 -4.53
CA VAL A 254 13.31 -16.02 -4.18
C VAL A 254 14.33 -17.13 -4.34
N TYR A 255 14.74 -17.70 -3.21
CA TYR A 255 15.69 -18.81 -3.18
C TYR A 255 14.93 -20.13 -3.36
N SER A 256 14.75 -20.56 -4.61
CA SER A 256 14.04 -21.80 -4.95
C SER A 256 14.97 -23.01 -5.08
N SER A 257 14.43 -24.20 -4.83
CA SER A 257 15.08 -25.47 -5.16
C SER A 257 15.12 -25.65 -6.69
N SER A 258 15.82 -26.67 -7.19
CA SER A 258 15.84 -26.95 -8.64
C SER A 258 14.43 -27.24 -9.20
N ALA A 259 13.54 -27.81 -8.39
CA ALA A 259 12.14 -28.05 -8.77
C ALA A 259 11.37 -26.72 -8.86
N GLY A 260 11.42 -25.89 -7.81
CA GLY A 260 10.75 -24.59 -7.81
C GLY A 260 11.26 -23.67 -8.92
N LEU A 261 12.58 -23.64 -9.16
CA LEU A 261 13.18 -22.89 -10.27
C LEU A 261 12.65 -23.33 -11.64
N THR A 262 12.40 -24.62 -11.83
CA THR A 262 11.84 -25.15 -13.08
C THR A 262 10.42 -24.64 -13.28
N GLN A 263 9.60 -24.61 -12.22
CA GLN A 263 8.22 -24.10 -12.28
C GLN A 263 8.18 -22.60 -12.52
N MET A 264 9.00 -21.82 -11.81
CA MET A 264 9.13 -20.37 -12.02
C MET A 264 9.51 -20.05 -13.47
N ARG A 265 10.52 -20.75 -14.02
CA ARG A 265 10.96 -20.56 -15.42
C ARG A 265 9.88 -20.92 -16.43
N ALA A 266 9.09 -21.95 -16.18
CA ALA A 266 7.99 -22.35 -17.07
C ALA A 266 6.94 -21.22 -17.23
N LEU A 267 6.82 -20.34 -16.23
CA LEU A 267 5.89 -19.22 -16.21
C LEU A 267 6.56 -17.85 -16.48
N GLY A 268 7.87 -17.84 -16.76
CA GLY A 268 8.62 -16.61 -16.99
C GLY A 268 8.89 -15.79 -15.74
N ILE A 269 8.75 -16.38 -14.55
CA ILE A 269 8.97 -15.71 -13.26
C ILE A 269 10.48 -15.77 -12.94
N PRO A 270 11.17 -14.62 -12.83
CA PRO A 270 12.57 -14.60 -12.42
C PRO A 270 12.73 -14.88 -10.91
N THR A 271 13.86 -15.45 -10.51
CA THR A 271 14.20 -15.63 -9.08
C THR A 271 14.74 -14.36 -8.42
N SER A 272 15.06 -13.34 -9.21
CA SER A 272 15.59 -12.06 -8.77
C SER A 272 14.92 -10.97 -9.59
N PHE A 273 14.27 -10.02 -8.95
CA PHE A 273 13.57 -8.93 -9.63
C PHE A 273 13.58 -7.66 -8.77
N PRO A 274 13.43 -6.47 -9.38
CA PRO A 274 13.52 -5.20 -8.67
C PRO A 274 12.55 -5.10 -7.50
N ALA A 275 13.01 -4.48 -6.42
CA ALA A 275 12.21 -4.10 -5.26
C ALA A 275 12.19 -2.58 -5.05
N VAL A 276 13.30 -1.90 -5.36
CA VAL A 276 13.40 -0.45 -5.28
C VAL A 276 14.07 0.06 -6.55
N LEU A 277 13.36 0.91 -7.27
CA LEU A 277 13.73 1.46 -8.56
C LEU A 277 13.84 2.98 -8.41
N VAL A 278 14.96 3.55 -8.85
CA VAL A 278 15.29 4.95 -8.60
C VAL A 278 15.76 5.61 -9.90
N LYS A 279 15.20 6.78 -10.23
CA LYS A 279 15.73 7.63 -11.30
C LYS A 279 17.04 8.29 -10.86
N PRO A 280 17.95 8.66 -11.79
CA PRO A 280 19.31 9.08 -11.44
C PRO A 280 19.40 10.28 -10.49
N ASP A 281 18.40 11.15 -10.48
CA ASP A 281 18.32 12.34 -9.63
C ASP A 281 17.78 12.05 -8.22
N TRP A 282 17.44 10.79 -7.91
CA TRP A 282 16.85 10.33 -6.64
C TRP A 282 15.52 11.00 -6.29
N LYS A 283 14.86 11.66 -7.26
CA LYS A 283 13.57 12.35 -7.05
C LYS A 283 12.38 11.56 -7.52
N THR A 284 12.58 10.44 -8.21
CA THR A 284 11.52 9.49 -8.54
C THR A 284 11.94 8.11 -8.07
N ILE A 285 11.17 7.57 -7.14
CA ILE A 285 11.41 6.27 -6.51
C ILE A 285 10.14 5.42 -6.67
N TYR A 286 10.30 4.20 -7.14
CA TYR A 286 9.26 3.19 -7.17
C TYR A 286 9.62 2.01 -6.27
N LEU A 287 8.71 1.64 -5.35
CA LEU A 287 8.85 0.53 -4.43
C LEU A 287 7.94 -0.61 -4.91
N ALA A 288 8.51 -1.68 -5.46
CA ALA A 288 7.76 -2.81 -6.01
C ALA A 288 7.24 -3.79 -4.94
N GLY A 289 7.21 -3.37 -3.68
CA GLY A 289 6.55 -4.09 -2.60
C GLY A 289 5.61 -3.15 -1.86
N ASP A 290 4.64 -3.75 -1.20
CA ASP A 290 3.73 -3.08 -0.29
C ASP A 290 4.50 -2.71 1.00
N PHE A 291 5.26 -1.61 0.90
CA PHE A 291 6.27 -1.23 1.86
C PHE A 291 5.68 -0.38 2.98
N THR A 292 4.57 0.31 2.75
CA THR A 292 3.90 1.11 3.78
C THR A 292 2.98 0.29 4.69
N ASP A 293 2.46 -0.87 4.25
CA ASP A 293 1.68 -1.77 5.11
C ASP A 293 2.55 -2.44 6.19
N ASN A 294 2.82 -1.70 7.25
CA ASN A 294 3.47 -2.21 8.46
C ASN A 294 2.60 -1.95 9.69
N PRO A 295 2.40 -2.97 10.56
CA PRO A 295 1.56 -2.86 11.75
C PRO A 295 2.30 -2.15 12.90
N VAL A 296 2.68 -0.90 12.68
CA VAL A 296 3.34 -0.04 13.68
C VAL A 296 2.34 0.86 14.40
N SER A 297 2.57 1.07 15.69
CA SER A 297 1.75 1.99 16.49
C SER A 297 2.28 3.42 16.35
N LEU A 298 1.42 4.35 15.92
CA LEU A 298 1.79 5.77 15.81
C LEU A 298 2.19 6.39 17.15
N THR A 299 1.65 5.91 18.26
CA THR A 299 2.02 6.36 19.61
C THR A 299 3.53 6.27 19.85
N THR A 300 4.17 5.27 19.24
CA THR A 300 5.61 5.04 19.40
C THR A 300 6.49 6.08 18.67
N SER A 301 5.95 6.80 17.68
CA SER A 301 6.68 7.87 16.97
C SER A 301 7.08 9.04 17.88
N ARG A 302 6.38 9.24 19.00
CA ARG A 302 6.62 10.36 19.93
C ARG A 302 7.78 10.12 20.91
N PHE A 303 8.35 8.91 20.95
CA PHE A 303 9.40 8.57 21.90
C PHE A 303 10.79 8.85 21.34
N ALA A 304 11.48 9.85 21.89
CA ALA A 304 12.88 10.09 21.60
C ALA A 304 13.74 8.87 21.97
N GLY A 305 14.60 8.43 21.05
CA GLY A 305 15.51 7.29 21.26
C GLY A 305 14.89 5.90 21.07
N ILE A 306 13.64 5.81 20.61
CA ILE A 306 12.98 4.51 20.36
C ILE A 306 13.75 3.65 19.34
N THR A 307 14.40 4.28 18.36
CA THR A 307 15.25 3.60 17.38
C THR A 307 16.41 2.84 18.03
N SER A 308 16.89 3.26 19.21
CA SER A 308 17.96 2.56 19.96
C SER A 308 17.51 1.25 20.62
N ILE A 309 16.19 1.06 20.77
CA ILE A 309 15.58 -0.16 21.35
C ILE A 309 14.65 -0.86 20.35
N ARG A 310 14.81 -0.58 19.05
CA ARG A 310 13.95 -1.10 17.96
C ARG A 310 13.81 -2.62 17.96
N SER A 311 14.85 -3.34 18.37
CA SER A 311 14.86 -4.82 18.48
C SER A 311 13.85 -5.40 19.46
N LEU A 312 13.26 -4.57 20.34
CA LEU A 312 12.19 -5.00 21.27
C LEU A 312 10.79 -4.95 20.64
N PHE A 313 10.65 -4.35 19.46
CA PHE A 313 9.35 -4.11 18.82
C PHE A 313 8.99 -5.12 17.72
N TYR A 314 9.88 -6.07 17.43
CA TYR A 314 9.64 -7.13 16.45
C TYR A 314 10.14 -8.49 16.95
N ASP A 315 9.49 -9.55 16.47
CA ASP A 315 9.84 -10.93 16.74
C ASP A 315 10.64 -11.51 15.56
N ASN A 316 11.93 -11.76 15.78
CA ASN A 316 12.79 -12.39 14.77
C ASN A 316 12.41 -13.85 14.47
N GLN A 317 11.70 -14.52 15.37
CA GLN A 317 11.30 -15.92 15.21
C GLN A 317 10.06 -16.06 14.33
N ASN A 318 9.20 -15.05 14.31
CA ASN A 318 8.04 -15.00 13.43
C ASN A 318 8.46 -14.52 12.01
N PRO A 319 8.37 -15.37 10.96
CA PRO A 319 8.70 -14.98 9.59
C PRO A 319 7.74 -13.96 8.99
N GLU A 320 6.50 -13.87 9.49
CA GLU A 320 5.47 -12.90 9.04
C GLU A 320 5.56 -11.56 9.76
N ASP A 321 6.41 -11.40 10.78
CA ASP A 321 6.53 -10.12 11.48
C ASP A 321 7.19 -9.06 10.60
N ARG A 322 6.33 -8.25 9.95
CA ARG A 322 6.71 -7.13 9.09
C ARG A 322 7.39 -5.99 9.86
N LYS A 323 7.22 -5.87 11.18
CA LYS A 323 7.83 -4.77 11.96
C LYS A 323 9.35 -4.78 11.90
N LYS A 324 9.98 -5.94 11.70
CA LYS A 324 11.43 -5.98 11.46
C LYS A 324 11.80 -5.22 10.18
N PHE A 325 11.07 -5.48 9.10
CA PHE A 325 11.24 -4.75 7.84
C PHE A 325 11.04 -3.25 8.03
N PHE A 326 10.03 -2.86 8.80
CA PHE A 326 9.83 -1.46 9.17
C PHE A 326 11.07 -0.84 9.83
N TRP A 327 11.55 -1.44 10.92
CA TRP A 327 12.59 -0.85 11.77
C TRP A 327 14.01 -0.93 11.20
N GLU A 328 14.32 -1.98 10.47
CA GLU A 328 15.69 -2.23 9.98
C GLU A 328 15.88 -1.83 8.51
N TRP A 329 14.79 -1.49 7.80
CA TRP A 329 14.86 -1.14 6.38
C TRP A 329 13.98 0.06 6.01
N TYR A 330 12.65 -0.01 6.18
CA TYR A 330 11.73 1.02 5.66
C TYR A 330 11.93 2.39 6.32
N GLU A 331 11.92 2.44 7.65
CA GLU A 331 12.10 3.67 8.43
C GLU A 331 13.45 4.35 8.13
N PRO A 332 14.61 3.66 8.19
CA PRO A 332 15.90 4.27 7.85
C PRO A 332 15.98 4.69 6.37
N PHE A 333 15.43 3.89 5.45
CA PHE A 333 15.43 4.23 4.02
C PHE A 333 14.61 5.48 3.73
N ILE A 334 13.35 5.52 4.15
CA ILE A 334 12.44 6.62 3.85
C ILE A 334 12.89 7.91 4.54
N SER A 335 13.30 7.85 5.81
CA SER A 335 13.81 9.04 6.51
C SER A 335 15.03 9.63 5.80
N LYS A 336 15.99 8.77 5.39
CA LYS A 336 17.17 9.22 4.66
C LYS A 336 16.84 9.82 3.29
N VAL A 337 15.88 9.26 2.57
CA VAL A 337 15.37 9.82 1.30
C VAL A 337 14.76 11.21 1.51
N LEU A 338 13.92 11.37 2.54
CA LEU A 338 13.28 12.65 2.87
C LEU A 338 14.31 13.70 3.29
N ASP A 339 15.23 13.35 4.20
CA ASP A 339 16.30 14.24 4.65
C ASP A 339 17.17 14.68 3.49
N SER A 340 17.63 13.73 2.65
CA SER A 340 18.47 14.04 1.50
C SER A 340 17.76 14.98 0.53
N TYR A 341 16.44 14.82 0.32
CA TYR A 341 15.68 15.72 -0.54
C TYR A 341 15.56 17.14 0.05
N LEU A 342 15.32 17.27 1.35
CA LEU A 342 15.22 18.57 2.01
C LEU A 342 16.57 19.29 2.12
N GLU A 343 17.65 18.55 2.40
CA GLU A 343 19.02 19.09 2.43
C GLU A 343 19.47 19.53 1.03
N ASN A 344 19.26 18.68 0.01
CA ASN A 344 19.65 18.95 -1.38
C ASN A 344 18.75 19.96 -2.10
N SER A 345 17.62 20.36 -1.49
CA SER A 345 16.88 21.55 -1.91
C SER A 345 17.71 22.84 -1.81
N GLN A 346 18.93 22.77 -1.21
CA GLN A 346 19.97 23.81 -1.24
C GLN A 346 21.38 23.33 -1.74
N ALA A 347 21.50 22.20 -2.49
CA ALA A 347 22.69 21.57 -3.17
C ALA A 347 23.41 20.40 -2.44
N PRO A 348 24.18 19.50 -3.12
CA PRO A 348 24.16 18.99 -4.51
C PRO A 348 23.69 17.51 -4.64
N GLU A 349 23.48 17.03 -5.88
CA GLU A 349 23.04 15.67 -6.24
C GLU A 349 23.74 14.52 -5.49
N LEU A 350 22.96 13.54 -5.01
CA LEU A 350 23.49 12.23 -4.63
C LEU A 350 24.23 11.66 -5.85
N PRO A 351 25.51 11.27 -5.72
CA PRO A 351 26.27 10.80 -6.87
C PRO A 351 25.56 9.59 -7.50
N PRO A 352 25.44 9.53 -8.83
CA PRO A 352 24.87 8.37 -9.49
C PRO A 352 25.71 7.17 -9.05
N PRO A 353 25.10 6.13 -8.45
CA PRO A 353 25.91 5.07 -7.91
C PRO A 353 26.55 4.31 -9.10
N PRO A 354 27.66 3.59 -8.91
CA PRO A 354 28.34 2.90 -10.02
C PRO A 354 27.36 1.97 -10.73
N ARG A 355 27.32 1.99 -12.08
CA ARG A 355 26.52 1.03 -12.86
C ARG A 355 26.92 -0.36 -12.39
N SER A 356 25.97 -1.08 -11.78
CA SER A 356 26.22 -2.46 -11.43
C SER A 356 26.58 -3.23 -12.69
N LEU A 357 27.74 -3.88 -12.68
CA LEU A 357 28.10 -4.94 -13.61
C LEU A 357 27.29 -6.18 -13.20
N TYR A 358 25.98 -6.14 -13.39
CA TYR A 358 25.21 -7.36 -13.42
C TYR A 358 25.56 -8.05 -14.74
N ASP A 359 26.37 -9.10 -14.66
CA ASP A 359 26.52 -10.08 -15.72
C ASP A 359 25.14 -10.72 -15.95
N ILE A 360 24.34 -10.14 -16.86
CA ILE A 360 23.14 -10.78 -17.44
C ILE A 360 23.58 -11.86 -18.45
N THR A 361 24.89 -12.09 -18.61
CA THR A 361 25.48 -13.07 -19.52
C THR A 361 25.50 -14.48 -18.92
N LEU A 362 24.32 -15.04 -18.69
CA LEU A 362 24.14 -16.44 -19.04
C LEU A 362 23.59 -16.43 -20.46
N GLU A 363 24.49 -16.63 -21.43
CA GLU A 363 24.09 -16.94 -22.80
C GLU A 363 22.97 -18.00 -22.72
N LEU A 364 21.77 -17.60 -23.14
CA LEU A 364 20.67 -18.50 -23.48
C LEU A 364 21.18 -19.41 -24.60
N THR A 365 21.93 -20.44 -24.23
CA THR A 365 22.26 -21.55 -25.12
C THR A 365 21.01 -22.39 -25.14
N ILE A 366 20.07 -22.02 -26.01
CA ILE A 366 18.90 -22.83 -26.32
C ILE A 366 19.45 -24.09 -26.99
N ASP A 367 19.57 -25.19 -26.25
CA ASP A 367 19.88 -26.50 -26.82
C ASP A 367 18.65 -26.93 -27.65
N GLU A 368 18.77 -26.87 -28.98
CA GLU A 368 17.72 -27.21 -29.95
C GLU A 368 17.28 -28.68 -29.94
N ARG A 369 17.71 -29.49 -28.95
CA ARG A 369 17.43 -30.93 -28.85
C ARG A 369 16.34 -31.31 -27.85
N PHE A 370 15.64 -30.37 -27.24
CA PHE A 370 14.52 -30.66 -26.34
C PHE A 370 13.16 -30.55 -27.02
N ALA A 371 12.25 -31.46 -26.64
CA ALA A 371 10.97 -31.68 -27.29
C ALA A 371 10.17 -30.38 -27.45
N LYS A 372 9.78 -30.08 -28.70
CA LYS A 372 8.91 -28.95 -29.03
C LYS A 372 7.59 -29.12 -28.26
N VAL A 373 7.28 -28.13 -27.43
CA VAL A 373 5.97 -28.00 -26.79
C VAL A 373 4.91 -27.97 -27.88
N ASN A 374 3.89 -28.82 -27.74
CA ASN A 374 2.75 -28.84 -28.64
C ASN A 374 1.83 -27.67 -28.27
N TRP A 375 2.02 -26.53 -28.96
CA TRP A 375 1.25 -25.29 -28.77
C TRP A 375 -0.25 -25.46 -28.98
N ASP A 376 -0.69 -26.53 -29.63
CA ASP A 376 -2.11 -26.83 -29.89
C ASP A 376 -2.87 -27.39 -28.68
N MET A 377 -2.21 -27.59 -27.53
CA MET A 377 -2.84 -28.03 -26.27
C MET A 377 -3.05 -26.90 -25.23
N VAL A 378 -2.68 -25.67 -25.55
CA VAL A 378 -3.02 -24.50 -24.73
C VAL A 378 -4.42 -24.02 -25.16
N PRO A 379 -5.41 -23.94 -24.26
CA PRO A 379 -6.72 -23.39 -24.62
C PRO A 379 -6.58 -21.99 -25.21
N ASP A 380 -7.29 -21.73 -26.32
CA ASP A 380 -7.37 -20.41 -26.96
C ASP A 380 -7.83 -19.38 -25.90
N PRO A 381 -7.10 -18.27 -25.67
CA PRO A 381 -7.42 -17.27 -24.64
C PRO A 381 -8.70 -16.47 -24.93
N ARG A 382 -9.44 -16.84 -25.99
CA ARG A 382 -10.77 -16.33 -26.28
C ARG A 382 -11.83 -17.26 -25.69
N TYR A 383 -11.90 -17.32 -24.37
CA TYR A 383 -13.14 -17.73 -23.69
C TYR A 383 -13.64 -16.61 -22.80
N ASP A 384 -14.84 -16.20 -23.18
CA ASP A 384 -15.58 -15.01 -22.83
C ASP A 384 -16.46 -15.33 -21.62
N VAL A 385 -16.01 -14.98 -20.41
CA VAL A 385 -16.88 -14.94 -19.22
C VAL A 385 -16.44 -13.79 -18.30
N ALA A 386 -17.27 -12.74 -18.29
CA ALA A 386 -17.57 -11.85 -17.16
C ALA A 386 -16.56 -10.76 -16.73
N LEU A 387 -15.99 -9.99 -17.67
CA LEU A 387 -15.52 -8.62 -17.39
C LEU A 387 -16.42 -7.52 -17.99
N ASP A 388 -17.34 -7.88 -18.89
CA ASP A 388 -18.21 -6.92 -19.59
C ASP A 388 -19.49 -6.51 -18.81
N SER A 389 -19.77 -7.11 -17.66
CA SER A 389 -20.95 -6.75 -16.84
C SER A 389 -20.70 -5.65 -15.81
N MET A 390 -19.51 -5.04 -15.77
CA MET A 390 -19.14 -4.00 -14.79
C MET A 390 -19.02 -2.58 -15.36
N ALA A 391 -19.32 -2.40 -16.65
CA ALA A 391 -19.41 -1.07 -17.25
C ALA A 391 -20.76 -0.41 -16.88
N VAL A 392 -20.81 0.30 -15.74
CA VAL A 392 -21.97 1.13 -15.36
C VAL A 392 -21.71 2.60 -15.72
N SER A 393 -22.73 3.24 -16.29
CA SER A 393 -22.71 4.61 -16.79
C SER A 393 -22.32 5.63 -15.73
N LYS A 394 -21.32 6.46 -16.04
CA LYS A 394 -20.93 7.64 -15.24
C LYS A 394 -22.01 8.73 -15.33
N ASP A 395 -22.88 8.80 -14.34
CA ASP A 395 -23.60 10.04 -14.02
C ASP A 395 -22.85 10.76 -12.89
N SER A 396 -22.03 11.73 -13.26
CA SER A 396 -21.24 12.57 -12.35
C SER A 396 -22.14 13.59 -11.65
N VAL A 397 -22.22 13.54 -10.31
CA VAL A 397 -22.76 14.65 -9.51
C VAL A 397 -21.60 15.44 -8.93
N SER A 398 -21.46 16.69 -9.34
CA SER A 398 -20.42 17.62 -8.84
C SER A 398 -20.67 17.98 -7.37
N TYR A 399 -19.62 17.98 -6.54
CA TYR A 399 -19.69 18.59 -5.20
C TYR A 399 -18.46 19.46 -4.89
N GLN A 400 -18.72 20.54 -4.16
CA GLN A 400 -17.75 21.52 -3.67
C GLN A 400 -17.42 21.17 -2.20
N PRO A 401 -16.14 21.11 -1.79
CA PRO A 401 -15.77 20.77 -0.42
C PRO A 401 -16.28 21.86 0.52
N THR A 402 -17.25 21.53 1.36
CA THR A 402 -17.73 22.43 2.42
C THR A 402 -17.13 21.94 3.73
N LEU A 403 -16.43 22.84 4.45
CA LEU A 403 -16.12 22.67 5.87
C LEU A 403 -17.43 22.27 6.58
N ILE A 404 -17.45 21.10 7.22
CA ILE A 404 -18.61 20.65 7.99
C ILE A 404 -18.72 21.62 9.17
N ASP A 405 -19.80 22.39 9.24
CA ASP A 405 -20.20 23.10 10.46
C ASP A 405 -21.07 22.12 11.27
N PRO A 406 -20.50 21.41 12.26
CA PRO A 406 -21.19 20.30 12.90
C PRO A 406 -22.27 20.82 13.84
N THR A 407 -23.50 20.35 13.65
CA THR A 407 -24.62 20.67 14.55
C THR A 407 -24.74 19.68 15.71
N HIS A 408 -24.11 18.50 15.58
CA HIS A 408 -24.15 17.42 16.56
C HIS A 408 -22.78 16.74 16.67
N PHE A 409 -22.56 16.03 17.77
CA PHE A 409 -21.38 15.20 18.00
C PHE A 409 -21.78 13.84 18.55
N VAL A 410 -21.04 12.79 18.21
CA VAL A 410 -21.12 11.50 18.92
C VAL A 410 -19.90 11.37 19.80
N LYS A 411 -20.09 11.49 21.12
CA LYS A 411 -19.05 11.17 22.10
C LYS A 411 -18.87 9.66 22.12
N LEU A 412 -17.63 9.20 22.25
CA LEU A 412 -17.27 7.78 22.28
C LEU A 412 -16.64 7.39 23.62
N ALA A 413 -15.73 8.22 24.12
CA ALA A 413 -14.98 8.01 25.36
C ALA A 413 -14.57 9.34 25.96
N ALA A 414 -14.17 9.34 27.22
CA ALA A 414 -13.55 10.49 27.88
C ALA A 414 -12.29 10.06 28.64
N PHE A 415 -11.26 10.89 28.60
CA PHE A 415 -9.97 10.62 29.22
C PHE A 415 -9.47 11.80 30.04
N PRO A 416 -8.76 11.56 31.17
CA PRO A 416 -8.23 12.65 32.00
C PRO A 416 -7.12 13.47 31.33
N ARG A 417 -6.51 12.95 30.26
CA ARG A 417 -5.41 13.61 29.53
C ARG A 417 -5.65 13.51 28.04
N GLU A 418 -5.36 14.59 27.34
CA GLU A 418 -5.41 14.72 25.88
C GLU A 418 -4.73 13.55 25.17
N TYR A 419 -3.51 13.22 25.60
CA TYR A 419 -2.73 12.11 25.04
C TYR A 419 -3.44 10.75 25.10
N HIS A 420 -4.27 10.47 26.11
CA HIS A 420 -5.01 9.21 26.17
C HIS A 420 -6.21 9.22 25.23
N ALA A 421 -6.84 10.38 25.02
CA ALA A 421 -7.90 10.54 24.03
C ALA A 421 -7.36 10.39 22.62
N ASP A 422 -6.23 11.04 22.33
CA ASP A 422 -5.51 10.95 21.05
C ASP A 422 -5.04 9.51 20.77
N ALA A 423 -4.38 8.86 21.74
CA ALA A 423 -3.97 7.46 21.61
C ALA A 423 -5.15 6.51 21.37
N PHE A 424 -6.30 6.75 22.01
CA PHE A 424 -7.51 5.97 21.77
C PHE A 424 -8.07 6.19 20.35
N ILE A 425 -8.12 7.45 19.89
CA ILE A 425 -8.56 7.81 18.53
C ILE A 425 -7.67 7.14 17.47
N GLU A 426 -6.36 7.10 17.73
CA GLU A 426 -5.39 6.45 16.87
C GLU A 426 -5.46 4.93 16.95
N ASP A 427 -5.47 4.31 18.14
CA ASP A 427 -5.48 2.84 18.27
C ASP A 427 -6.77 2.23 17.71
N GLU A 428 -7.93 2.86 17.94
CA GLU A 428 -9.21 2.39 17.39
C GLU A 428 -9.41 2.79 15.92
N GLY A 429 -8.57 3.69 15.40
CA GLY A 429 -8.65 4.23 14.04
C GLY A 429 -10.06 4.69 13.71
N ILE A 430 -10.58 5.75 14.34
CA ILE A 430 -11.99 6.17 14.18
C ILE A 430 -12.12 7.46 13.35
N PRO A 431 -12.26 7.46 12.02
CA PRO A 431 -12.20 8.65 11.19
C PRO A 431 -13.10 9.79 11.64
N PHE A 432 -12.59 11.00 11.43
CA PHE A 432 -13.22 12.27 11.82
C PHE A 432 -13.39 12.47 13.34
N ALA A 433 -13.16 11.46 14.18
CA ALA A 433 -13.02 11.66 15.63
C ALA A 433 -11.91 12.67 15.97
N SER A 434 -12.19 13.51 16.96
CA SER A 434 -11.25 14.47 17.54
C SER A 434 -11.42 14.50 19.05
N GLU A 435 -10.39 14.91 19.75
CA GLU A 435 -10.45 15.26 21.16
C GLU A 435 -11.08 16.63 21.35
N LYS A 436 -11.97 16.74 22.34
CA LYS A 436 -12.60 17.99 22.75
C LYS A 436 -12.50 18.11 24.26
N PHE A 437 -11.82 19.15 24.73
CA PHE A 437 -11.74 19.39 26.17
C PHE A 437 -13.11 19.85 26.71
N ASN A 438 -13.67 19.07 27.62
CA ASN A 438 -14.91 19.41 28.30
C ASN A 438 -14.59 20.13 29.61
N VAL A 439 -14.83 21.45 29.62
CA VAL A 439 -14.53 22.33 30.76
C VAL A 439 -15.33 21.97 32.01
N GLN A 440 -16.49 21.31 31.89
CA GLN A 440 -17.33 20.93 33.03
C GLN A 440 -16.84 19.67 33.73
N THR A 441 -16.37 18.68 32.97
CA THR A 441 -15.87 17.41 33.52
C THR A 441 -14.36 17.46 33.79
N GLY A 442 -13.63 18.37 33.13
CA GLY A 442 -12.17 18.41 33.15
C GLY A 442 -11.50 17.30 32.35
N GLU A 443 -12.25 16.64 31.47
CA GLU A 443 -11.79 15.50 30.67
C GLU A 443 -11.72 15.87 29.18
N TYR A 444 -10.91 15.12 28.44
CA TYR A 444 -10.86 15.16 26.98
C TYR A 444 -11.82 14.12 26.42
N GLU A 445 -12.89 14.59 25.80
CA GLU A 445 -13.91 13.74 25.17
C GLU A 445 -13.50 13.43 23.74
N VAL A 446 -13.55 12.15 23.37
CA VAL A 446 -13.39 11.70 22.00
C VAL A 446 -14.75 11.83 21.32
N VAL A 447 -14.85 12.70 20.31
CA VAL A 447 -16.10 13.04 19.64
C VAL A 447 -16.01 12.92 18.12
N ILE A 448 -17.06 12.44 17.47
CA ILE A 448 -17.21 12.48 15.99
C ILE A 448 -18.17 13.63 15.62
N PRO A 449 -17.74 14.64 14.84
CA PRO A 449 -18.60 15.72 14.37
C PRO A 449 -19.63 15.22 13.35
N CYS A 450 -20.88 15.66 13.50
CA CYS A 450 -22.02 15.23 12.69
C CYS A 450 -22.82 16.44 12.18
N ARG A 451 -23.27 16.37 10.92
CA ARG A 451 -24.09 17.43 10.29
C ARG A 451 -25.55 17.48 10.77
N SER A 452 -26.05 16.40 11.36
CA SER A 452 -27.43 16.29 11.86
C SER A 452 -27.57 15.24 12.96
N ASP A 453 -28.64 15.36 13.75
CA ASP A 453 -29.07 14.38 14.76
C ASP A 453 -29.29 12.98 14.15
N SER A 454 -29.85 12.90 12.94
CA SER A 454 -30.08 11.63 12.25
C SER A 454 -28.77 10.87 11.97
N VAL A 455 -27.73 11.58 11.53
CA VAL A 455 -26.39 11.00 11.29
C VAL A 455 -25.75 10.61 12.63
N ALA A 456 -25.85 11.47 13.64
CA ALA A 456 -25.31 11.20 14.97
C ALA A 456 -25.93 9.94 15.61
N ARG A 457 -27.26 9.79 15.52
CA ARG A 457 -27.95 8.59 16.03
C ARG A 457 -27.64 7.34 15.23
N PHE A 458 -27.43 7.47 13.91
CA PHE A 458 -26.99 6.36 13.09
C PHE A 458 -25.60 5.87 13.52
N ILE A 459 -24.63 6.77 13.66
CA ILE A 459 -23.27 6.46 14.14
C ILE A 459 -23.31 5.88 15.56
N LEU A 460 -24.11 6.46 16.47
CA LEU A 460 -24.29 5.93 17.82
C LEU A 460 -24.85 4.50 17.80
N GLY A 461 -25.82 4.22 16.93
CA GLY A 461 -26.36 2.87 16.73
C GLY A 461 -25.33 1.86 16.21
N LYS A 462 -24.29 2.32 15.51
CA LYS A 462 -23.14 1.49 15.07
C LYS A 462 -22.08 1.30 16.15
N CYS A 463 -22.00 2.21 17.13
CA CYS A 463 -21.10 2.10 18.28
C CYS A 463 -21.60 1.10 19.35
N ASN A 464 -22.81 0.56 19.19
CA ASN A 464 -23.56 -0.13 20.24
C ASN A 464 -22.78 -1.29 20.86
N GLY A 465 -22.36 -1.10 22.12
CA GLY A 465 -21.58 -2.06 22.91
C GLY A 465 -20.06 -1.94 22.78
N ARG A 466 -19.54 -1.30 21.73
CA ARG A 466 -18.09 -1.11 21.51
C ARG A 466 -17.52 -0.02 22.41
N TYR A 467 -18.24 1.07 22.59
CA TYR A 467 -17.83 2.20 23.44
C TYR A 467 -18.88 2.48 24.51
N LYS A 468 -18.60 2.11 25.76
CA LYS A 468 -19.58 2.15 26.86
C LYS A 468 -20.06 3.56 27.23
N GLN A 469 -19.33 4.59 26.82
CA GLN A 469 -19.64 5.99 27.12
C GLN A 469 -20.24 6.73 25.93
N SER A 470 -20.68 6.02 24.89
CA SER A 470 -21.13 6.70 23.67
C SER A 470 -22.48 7.39 23.82
N GLU A 471 -22.56 8.67 23.45
CA GLU A 471 -23.80 9.47 23.50
C GLU A 471 -23.82 10.55 22.39
N VAL A 472 -25.02 11.02 22.00
CA VAL A 472 -25.16 12.16 21.08
C VAL A 472 -25.16 13.46 21.90
N LEU A 473 -24.32 14.40 21.50
CA LEU A 473 -24.24 15.76 22.02
C LEU A 473 -24.70 16.75 20.95
N GLU A 474 -25.43 17.79 21.34
CA GLU A 474 -25.74 18.92 20.45
C GLU A 474 -24.59 19.93 20.46
N ALA A 475 -24.30 20.52 19.30
CA ALA A 475 -23.37 21.66 19.22
C ALA A 475 -24.04 22.88 19.89
N ARG A 476 -23.55 23.26 21.08
CA ARG A 476 -23.96 24.47 21.78
C ARG A 476 -23.12 25.67 21.40
#